data_AF-A0A921B9P4-F1
#
_entry.id   AF-A0A921B9P4-F1
#
_cell.length_a   1.000
_cell.length_b   1.000
_cell.length_c   1.000
_cell.angle_alpha   90.00
_cell.angle_beta   90.00
_cell.angle_gamma   90.00
#
_symmetry.space_group_name_H-M   'P 1'
#
loop_
_entity.id
_entity.type
_entity.pdbx_description
1 polymer ?
#
loop_
_entity_poly.entity_id
_entity_poly.type
_entity_poly.pdbx_seq_one_letter_code
_entity_poly.pdbx_strand_id
1 'polypeptide(L)'
;MEHEIPEFDTELMGRLTEDQRFWFAGAVVAMVMADEHIDLHERSFLHSAIRIVRDKRKIQELEEYILRWQTPPIVAMDFSTIDRDHILESLLNIAAVDRNFDEREEKLLREIAVLMKVPEQQIENLIELGHKRVEQFRANQLRAPNVRARL
;
A
#
# COMPACT_ATOMS: atom_id res chain seq x y z
N MET A 1 14.98 -16.50 13.99
CA MET A 1 14.97 -16.24 12.54
C MET A 1 13.96 -15.13 12.32
N GLU A 2 14.43 -13.90 12.10
CA GLU A 2 13.55 -12.81 11.65
C GLU A 2 12.92 -13.27 10.34
N HIS A 3 11.62 -13.51 10.35
CA HIS A 3 10.90 -13.80 9.13
C HIS A 3 10.87 -12.49 8.35
N GLU A 4 11.63 -12.43 7.25
CA GLU A 4 11.51 -11.36 6.27
C GLU A 4 10.03 -11.16 5.90
N ILE A 5 9.65 -9.90 5.72
CA ILE A 5 8.32 -9.52 5.26
C ILE A 5 8.55 -9.08 3.81
N PRO A 6 8.48 -10.02 2.84
CA PRO A 6 8.98 -9.78 1.49
C PRO A 6 8.26 -8.64 0.77
N GLU A 7 7.09 -8.25 1.24
CA GLU A 7 6.27 -7.17 0.71
C GLU A 7 6.76 -5.78 1.15
N PHE A 8 7.55 -5.66 2.21
CA PHE A 8 8.00 -4.37 2.76
C PHE A 8 9.51 -4.31 2.95
N ASP A 9 10.09 -3.14 2.66
CA ASP A 9 11.51 -2.86 2.85
C ASP A 9 11.91 -3.02 4.34
N THR A 10 12.83 -3.95 4.60
CA THR A 10 13.33 -4.26 5.94
C THR A 10 14.14 -3.11 6.53
N GLU A 11 14.82 -2.32 5.71
CA GLU A 11 15.55 -1.13 6.15
C GLU A 11 14.58 -0.02 6.57
N LEU A 12 13.51 0.20 5.78
CA LEU A 12 12.42 1.10 6.16
C LEU A 12 11.84 0.68 7.52
N MET A 13 11.49 -0.61 7.66
CA MET A 13 10.96 -1.12 8.93
C MET A 13 11.94 -0.94 10.08
N GLY A 14 13.25 -1.03 9.85
CA GLY A 14 14.28 -0.77 10.84
C GLY A 14 14.32 0.69 11.34
N ARG A 15 13.99 1.66 10.49
CA ARG A 15 14.02 3.09 10.80
C ARG A 15 12.75 3.63 11.47
N LEU A 16 11.61 3.01 11.20
CA LEU A 16 10.33 3.47 11.76
C LEU A 16 10.20 3.16 13.26
N THR A 17 9.68 4.15 14.00
CA THR A 17 9.20 3.96 15.38
C THR A 17 8.00 3.03 15.43
N GLU A 18 7.64 2.51 16.61
CA GLU A 18 6.48 1.62 16.74
C GLU A 18 5.15 2.29 16.35
N ASP A 19 5.00 3.58 16.63
CA ASP A 19 3.81 4.34 16.22
C ASP A 19 3.75 4.55 14.71
N GLN A 20 4.89 4.85 14.08
CA GLN A 20 4.99 4.97 12.63
C GLN A 20 4.74 3.63 11.91
N ARG A 21 5.22 2.51 12.47
CA ARG A 21 4.95 1.17 11.93
C ARG A 21 3.47 0.83 12.02
N PHE A 22 2.85 1.13 13.16
CA PHE A 22 1.42 0.90 13.34
C PHE A 22 0.60 1.77 12.38
N TRP A 23 0.97 3.04 12.23
CA TRP A 23 0.34 3.94 11.27
C TRP A 23 0.48 3.41 9.84
N PHE A 24 1.68 2.98 9.45
CA PHE A 24 1.92 2.42 8.12
C PHE A 24 1.13 1.14 7.89
N ALA A 25 1.06 0.24 8.88
CA ALA A 25 0.21 -0.94 8.84
C ALA A 25 -1.27 -0.58 8.63
N GLY A 26 -1.77 0.42 9.37
CA GLY A 26 -3.13 0.94 9.20
C GLY A 26 -3.37 1.49 7.81
N ALA A 27 -2.41 2.24 7.25
CA ALA A 27 -2.49 2.77 5.88
C ALA A 27 -2.52 1.66 4.82
N VAL A 28 -1.73 0.59 5.00
CA VAL A 28 -1.78 -0.59 4.12
C VAL A 28 -3.16 -1.25 4.19
N VAL A 29 -3.69 -1.48 5.39
CA VAL A 29 -5.02 -2.08 5.58
C VAL A 29 -6.09 -1.21 4.94
N ALA A 30 -6.06 0.10 5.15
CA ALA A 30 -7.00 1.03 4.53
C ALA A 30 -6.93 0.98 3.01
N MET A 31 -5.71 0.93 2.43
CA MET A 31 -5.51 0.88 0.98
C MET A 31 -6.08 -0.40 0.37
N VAL A 32 -5.75 -1.56 0.93
CA VAL A 32 -6.27 -2.86 0.46
C VAL A 32 -7.79 -2.97 0.58
N MET A 33 -8.40 -2.23 1.51
CA MET A 33 -9.85 -2.30 1.73
C MET A 33 -10.64 -1.23 0.98
N ALA A 34 -9.98 -0.36 0.20
CA ALA A 34 -10.60 0.82 -0.41
C ALA A 34 -11.65 0.49 -1.49
N ASP A 35 -11.47 -0.61 -2.23
CA ASP A 35 -12.31 -1.02 -3.36
C ASP A 35 -13.35 -2.11 -3.00
N GLU A 36 -13.42 -2.50 -1.72
CA GLU A 36 -14.31 -3.51 -1.14
C GLU A 36 -14.15 -4.93 -1.72
N HIS A 37 -13.08 -5.20 -2.50
CA HIS A 37 -12.76 -6.51 -3.04
C HIS A 37 -11.35 -6.90 -2.58
N ILE A 38 -11.17 -8.15 -2.12
CA ILE A 38 -9.86 -8.61 -1.66
C ILE A 38 -9.51 -9.94 -2.32
N ASP A 39 -8.57 -9.87 -3.26
CA ASP A 39 -8.01 -11.01 -3.96
C ASP A 39 -6.90 -11.74 -3.14
N LEU A 40 -6.25 -12.73 -3.75
CA LEU A 40 -5.21 -13.50 -3.06
C LEU A 40 -3.92 -12.71 -2.82
N HIS A 41 -3.53 -11.82 -3.74
CA HIS A 41 -2.32 -10.98 -3.63
C HIS A 41 -2.52 -9.86 -2.60
N GLU A 42 -3.72 -9.34 -2.48
CA GLU A 42 -4.09 -8.32 -1.49
C GLU A 42 -4.06 -8.86 -0.07
N ARG A 43 -4.45 -10.13 0.12
CA ARG A 43 -4.36 -10.81 1.42
C ARG A 43 -2.93 -10.90 1.95
N SER A 44 -1.93 -11.06 1.09
CA SER A 44 -0.54 -11.06 1.56
C SER A 44 -0.14 -9.72 2.15
N PHE A 45 -0.62 -8.60 1.60
CA PHE A 45 -0.35 -7.28 2.17
C PHE A 45 -1.01 -7.07 3.52
N LEU A 46 -2.26 -7.53 3.72
CA LEU A 46 -2.91 -7.48 5.03
C LEU A 46 -2.15 -8.28 6.09
N HIS A 47 -1.75 -9.51 5.73
CA HIS A 47 -0.97 -10.36 6.63
C HIS A 47 0.39 -9.73 6.96
N SER A 48 1.05 -9.12 5.98
CA SER A 48 2.32 -8.44 6.17
C SER A 48 2.18 -7.15 6.99
N ALA A 49 1.08 -6.41 6.84
CA ALA A 49 0.77 -5.24 7.66
C ALA A 49 0.63 -5.61 9.14
N ILE A 50 -0.02 -6.73 9.45
CA ILE A 50 -0.11 -7.22 10.83
C ILE A 50 1.30 -7.57 11.37
N ARG A 51 2.15 -8.20 10.55
CA ARG A 51 3.48 -8.66 10.97
C ARG A 51 4.50 -7.55 11.23
N ILE A 52 4.33 -6.36 10.65
CA ILE A 52 5.23 -5.23 10.94
C ILE A 52 4.98 -4.59 12.32
N VAL A 53 3.81 -4.86 12.92
CA VAL A 53 3.43 -4.39 14.25
C VAL A 53 3.89 -5.40 15.31
N ARG A 54 4.48 -4.90 16.40
CA ARG A 54 4.99 -5.75 17.50
C ARG A 54 4.06 -5.82 18.70
N ASP A 55 3.33 -4.75 18.97
CA ASP A 55 2.39 -4.67 20.09
C ASP A 55 1.13 -5.48 19.78
N LYS A 56 0.82 -6.45 20.65
CA LYS A 56 -0.32 -7.34 20.50
C LYS A 56 -1.67 -6.63 20.52
N ARG A 57 -1.82 -5.53 21.25
CA ARG A 57 -3.07 -4.75 21.30
C ARG A 57 -3.30 -4.02 19.98
N LYS A 58 -2.24 -3.43 19.43
CA LYS A 58 -2.27 -2.79 18.11
C LYS A 58 -2.53 -3.79 16.99
N ILE A 59 -1.97 -5.00 17.09
CA ILE A 59 -2.30 -6.10 16.16
C ILE A 59 -3.80 -6.42 16.23
N GLN A 60 -4.35 -6.63 17.43
CA GLN A 60 -5.77 -6.92 17.61
C GLN A 60 -6.65 -5.81 17.05
N GLU A 61 -6.26 -4.55 17.23
CA GLU A 61 -6.98 -3.41 16.67
C GLU A 61 -7.04 -3.47 15.13
N LEU A 62 -5.93 -3.75 14.45
CA LEU A 62 -5.92 -3.93 12.98
C LEU A 62 -6.75 -5.15 12.54
N GLU A 63 -6.64 -6.26 13.26
CA GLU A 63 -7.44 -7.45 12.99
C GLU A 63 -8.95 -7.16 13.13
N GLU A 64 -9.37 -6.35 14.10
CA GLU A 64 -10.76 -5.96 14.26
C GLU A 64 -11.28 -5.12 13.08
N TYR A 65 -10.48 -4.18 12.56
CA TYR A 65 -10.85 -3.43 11.35
C TYR A 65 -11.07 -4.35 10.15
N ILE A 66 -10.14 -5.29 9.93
CA ILE A 66 -10.21 -6.28 8.85
C ILE A 66 -11.46 -7.16 9.01
N LEU A 67 -11.70 -7.71 10.22
CA LEU A 67 -12.83 -8.59 10.50
C LEU A 67 -14.19 -7.88 10.34
N ARG A 68 -14.26 -6.59 10.66
CA ARG A 68 -15.47 -5.78 10.56
C ARG A 68 -15.69 -5.16 9.18
N TRP A 69 -14.77 -5.38 8.23
CA TRP A 69 -14.78 -4.70 6.93
C TRP A 69 -14.81 -3.17 7.07
N GLN A 70 -13.96 -2.64 7.94
CA GLN A 70 -13.80 -1.20 8.20
C GLN A 70 -12.37 -0.77 7.90
N THR A 71 -12.21 0.44 7.36
CA THR A 71 -10.89 1.04 7.15
C THR A 71 -10.39 1.66 8.46
N PRO A 72 -9.14 1.38 8.89
CA PRO A 72 -8.53 2.09 10.00
C PRO A 72 -8.50 3.60 9.75
N PRO A 73 -8.75 4.44 10.76
CA PRO A 73 -8.63 5.88 10.61
C PRO A 73 -7.17 6.25 10.42
N ILE A 74 -6.87 6.99 9.35
CA ILE A 74 -5.53 7.52 9.10
C ILE A 74 -5.47 8.96 9.61
N VAL A 75 -4.57 9.22 10.55
CA VAL A 75 -4.35 10.54 11.15
C VAL A 75 -3.05 11.17 10.62
N ALA A 76 -2.83 12.46 10.86
CA ALA A 76 -1.58 13.10 10.47
C ALA A 76 -0.37 12.46 11.20
N MET A 77 0.70 12.21 10.46
CA MET A 77 1.92 11.57 10.97
C MET A 77 3.15 12.14 10.28
N ASP A 78 4.20 12.39 11.07
CA ASP A 78 5.45 12.93 10.56
C ASP A 78 6.45 11.80 10.29
N PHE A 79 7.12 11.92 9.15
CA PHE A 79 8.16 11.00 8.68
C PHE A 79 9.35 11.80 8.17
N SER A 80 10.53 11.17 8.10
CA SER A 80 11.61 11.73 7.28
C SER A 80 11.19 11.74 5.81
N THR A 81 11.76 12.63 5.00
CA THR A 81 11.47 12.68 3.55
C THR A 81 11.69 11.32 2.90
N ILE A 82 12.80 10.66 3.22
CA ILE A 82 13.15 9.35 2.67
C ILE A 82 12.09 8.31 3.04
N ASP A 83 11.75 8.19 4.33
CA ASP A 83 10.79 7.18 4.77
C ASP A 83 9.38 7.45 4.22
N ARG A 84 9.00 8.73 4.11
CA ARG A 84 7.75 9.14 3.49
C ARG A 84 7.66 8.71 2.04
N ASP A 85 8.71 8.94 1.25
CA ASP A 85 8.73 8.61 -0.17
C ASP A 85 8.64 7.08 -0.36
N HIS A 86 9.36 6.29 0.46
CA HIS A 86 9.26 4.82 0.45
C HIS A 86 7.87 4.30 0.86
N ILE A 87 7.24 4.92 1.87
CA ILE A 87 5.88 4.56 2.30
C ILE A 87 4.88 4.82 1.17
N LEU A 88 4.93 6.00 0.56
CA LEU A 88 4.02 6.37 -0.53
C LEU A 88 4.21 5.50 -1.76
N GLU A 89 5.45 5.15 -2.10
CA GLU A 89 5.71 4.20 -3.17
C GLU A 89 5.17 2.81 -2.86
N SER A 90 5.30 2.34 -1.62
CA SER A 90 4.74 1.06 -1.18
C SER A 90 3.22 1.03 -1.28
N LEU A 91 2.56 2.10 -0.82
CA LEU A 91 1.10 2.23 -0.90
C LEU A 91 0.63 2.32 -2.35
N LEU A 92 1.35 3.03 -3.22
CA LEU A 92 1.04 3.09 -4.64
C LEU A 92 1.19 1.72 -5.31
N ASN A 93 2.20 0.93 -4.93
CA ASN A 93 2.37 -0.43 -5.45
C ASN A 93 1.23 -1.36 -5.02
N ILE A 94 0.74 -1.20 -3.80
CA ILE A 94 -0.43 -1.94 -3.29
C ILE A 94 -1.67 -1.55 -4.09
N ALA A 95 -1.95 -0.25 -4.20
CA ALA A 95 -3.11 0.30 -4.92
C ALA A 95 -3.10 0.07 -6.44
N ALA A 96 -2.02 -0.50 -6.99
CA ALA A 96 -1.90 -0.78 -8.42
C ALA A 96 -1.68 -2.27 -8.70
N VAL A 97 -1.75 -3.13 -7.67
CA VAL A 97 -1.38 -4.55 -7.77
C VAL A 97 -2.36 -5.34 -8.64
N ASP A 98 -3.65 -5.05 -8.53
CA ASP A 98 -4.74 -5.64 -9.30
C ASP A 98 -4.77 -5.11 -10.75
N ARG A 99 -3.90 -4.13 -11.05
CA ARG A 99 -3.76 -3.43 -12.35
C ARG A 99 -4.97 -2.55 -12.67
N ASN A 100 -5.67 -2.14 -11.63
CA ASN A 100 -6.50 -0.97 -11.60
C ASN A 100 -5.81 0.08 -10.71
N PHE A 101 -6.21 1.34 -10.86
CA PHE A 101 -5.89 2.38 -9.89
C PHE A 101 -7.04 3.36 -9.98
N ASP A 102 -8.08 3.06 -9.22
CA ASP A 102 -9.38 3.70 -9.38
C ASP A 102 -9.53 5.00 -8.58
N GLU A 103 -10.68 5.65 -8.72
CA GLU A 103 -10.94 6.92 -8.03
C GLU A 103 -10.91 6.81 -6.50
N ARG A 104 -11.26 5.66 -5.92
CA ARG A 104 -11.26 5.44 -4.46
C ARG A 104 -9.84 5.30 -3.94
N GLU A 105 -9.03 4.50 -4.61
CA GLU A 105 -7.62 4.29 -4.29
C GLU A 105 -6.80 5.56 -4.49
N GLU A 106 -7.02 6.26 -5.61
CA GLU A 106 -6.40 7.56 -5.88
C GLU A 106 -6.73 8.56 -4.77
N LYS A 107 -8.02 8.69 -4.44
CA LYS A 107 -8.47 9.62 -3.42
C LYS A 107 -7.84 9.29 -2.06
N LEU A 108 -7.82 8.02 -1.67
CA LEU A 108 -7.22 7.62 -0.40
C LEU A 108 -5.71 7.89 -0.39
N LEU A 109 -4.98 7.58 -1.46
CA LEU A 109 -3.55 7.84 -1.54
C LEU A 109 -3.24 9.36 -1.46
N ARG A 110 -4.07 10.19 -2.11
CA ARG A 110 -3.98 11.66 -1.99
C ARG A 110 -4.20 12.11 -0.55
N GLU A 111 -5.25 11.64 0.11
CA GLU A 111 -5.55 11.98 1.51
C GLU A 111 -4.40 11.59 2.45
N ILE A 112 -3.84 10.39 2.28
CA ILE A 112 -2.67 9.92 3.03
C ILE A 112 -1.47 10.84 2.80
N ALA A 113 -1.18 11.21 1.55
CA ALA A 113 -0.06 12.09 1.22
C ALA A 113 -0.23 13.49 1.84
N VAL A 114 -1.45 14.04 1.85
CA VAL A 114 -1.77 15.30 2.54
C VAL A 114 -1.52 15.18 4.05
N LEU A 115 -1.93 14.08 4.68
CA LEU A 115 -1.71 13.83 6.11
C LEU A 115 -0.22 13.70 6.47
N MET A 116 0.62 13.30 5.52
CA MET A 116 2.08 13.27 5.62
C MET A 116 2.75 14.59 5.21
N LYS A 117 1.97 15.65 4.98
CA LYS A 117 2.41 17.00 4.59
C LYS A 117 3.24 17.00 3.30
N VAL A 118 2.87 16.14 2.35
CA VAL A 118 3.47 16.12 1.01
C VAL A 118 3.01 17.37 0.24
N PRO A 119 3.91 18.09 -0.46
CA PRO A 119 3.51 19.20 -1.32
C PRO A 119 2.60 18.75 -2.46
N GLU A 120 1.56 19.52 -2.77
CA GLU A 120 0.56 19.21 -3.81
C GLU A 120 1.17 18.71 -5.13
N GLN A 121 2.21 19.40 -5.62
CA GLN A 121 2.87 19.01 -6.88
C GLN A 121 3.49 17.60 -6.82
N GLN A 122 4.00 17.18 -5.66
CA GLN A 122 4.52 15.82 -5.48
C GLN A 122 3.40 14.79 -5.42
N ILE A 123 2.25 15.16 -4.85
CA ILE A 123 1.04 14.32 -4.85
C ILE A 123 0.58 14.09 -6.29
N GLU A 124 0.44 15.14 -7.10
CA GLU A 124 0.06 14.98 -8.52
C GLU A 124 1.03 14.08 -9.28
N ASN A 125 2.34 14.26 -9.08
CA ASN A 125 3.35 13.43 -9.72
C ASN A 125 3.24 11.95 -9.30
N LEU A 126 2.91 11.68 -8.03
CA LEU A 126 2.71 10.33 -7.50
C LEU A 126 1.49 9.67 -8.15
N ILE A 127 0.38 10.41 -8.28
CA ILE A 127 -0.84 9.90 -8.91
C ILE A 127 -0.64 9.64 -10.39
N GLU A 128 -0.01 10.57 -11.12
CA GLU A 128 0.37 10.34 -12.51
C GLU A 128 1.25 9.10 -12.70
N LEU A 129 2.18 8.85 -11.76
CA LEU A 129 3.03 7.67 -11.78
C LEU A 129 2.19 6.39 -11.63
N GLY A 130 1.18 6.39 -10.77
CA GLY A 130 0.22 5.29 -10.62
C GLY A 130 -0.47 4.92 -11.92
N HIS A 131 -1.10 5.92 -12.56
CA HIS A 131 -1.76 5.75 -13.86
C HIS A 131 -0.78 5.22 -14.93
N LYS A 132 0.43 5.79 -15.01
CA LYS A 132 1.47 5.32 -15.95
C LYS A 132 1.89 3.87 -15.69
N ARG A 133 2.00 3.43 -14.42
CA ARG A 133 2.34 2.03 -14.07
C ARG A 133 1.25 1.09 -14.58
N VAL A 134 -0.02 1.38 -14.28
CA VAL A 134 -1.15 0.57 -14.73
C VAL A 134 -1.22 0.49 -16.27
N GLU A 135 -1.04 1.62 -16.96
CA GLU A 135 -0.98 1.67 -18.43
C GLU A 135 0.14 0.80 -19.01
N GLN A 136 1.35 0.87 -18.44
CA GLN A 136 2.48 0.07 -18.87
C GLN A 136 2.22 -1.44 -18.69
N PHE A 137 1.62 -1.83 -17.56
CA PHE A 137 1.23 -3.23 -17.34
C PHE A 137 0.22 -3.71 -18.40
N ARG A 138 -0.80 -2.90 -18.71
CA ARG A 138 -1.80 -3.21 -19.74
C ARG A 138 -1.17 -3.29 -21.14
N ALA A 139 -0.28 -2.36 -21.48
CA ALA A 139 0.40 -2.31 -22.77
C ALA A 139 1.37 -3.50 -22.99
N ASN A 140 2.06 -3.95 -21.94
CA ASN A 140 2.97 -5.09 -22.02
C ASN A 140 2.22 -6.42 -22.27
N GLN A 141 0.96 -6.55 -21.86
CA GLN A 141 0.14 -7.71 -22.19
C GLN A 141 -0.25 -7.76 -23.67
N LEU A 142 -0.59 -6.61 -24.27
CA LEU A 142 -0.90 -6.51 -25.70
C LEU A 142 0.32 -6.84 -26.59
N ARG A 143 1.53 -6.71 -26.04
CA ARG A 143 2.79 -7.01 -26.73
C ARG A 143 3.29 -8.43 -26.51
N ALA A 144 2.69 -9.23 -25.61
CA ALA A 144 3.02 -10.63 -25.47
C ALA A 144 2.36 -11.43 -26.61
N PRO A 145 3.12 -11.93 -27.61
CA PRO A 145 2.52 -12.71 -28.69
C PRO A 145 1.96 -14.01 -28.13
N ASN A 146 0.83 -14.45 -28.69
CA ASN A 146 0.20 -15.74 -28.44
C ASN A 146 1.24 -16.90 -28.44
N VAL A 147 1.80 -17.26 -27.28
CA VAL A 147 2.51 -18.54 -27.10
C VAL A 147 1.48 -19.63 -26.80
N ARG A 148 0.50 -19.78 -27.71
CA ARG A 148 -0.37 -20.95 -27.83
C ARG A 148 -0.70 -21.17 -29.31
N ALA A 149 0.34 -21.44 -30.08
CA ALA A 149 0.24 -22.16 -31.34
C ALA A 149 1.41 -23.14 -31.41
N ARG A 150 1.30 -24.24 -30.67
CA ARG A 150 1.93 -25.51 -31.03
C ARG A 150 0.87 -26.58 -30.88
N LEU A 151 0.24 -26.88 -32.02
CA LEU A 151 -0.33 -28.19 -32.33
C LEU A 151 0.82 -29.21 -32.39
#